data_AF-A0A964EXV7-F1
#
_entry.id   AF-A0A964EXV7-F1
#
_cell.length_a   1.000
_cell.length_b   1.000
_cell.length_c   1.000
_cell.angle_alpha   90.00
_cell.angle_beta   90.00
_cell.angle_gamma   90.00
#
_symmetry.space_group_name_H-M   'P 1'
#
loop_
_entity.id
_entity.type
_entity.pdbx_description
1 polymer ?
#
loop_
_entity_poly.entity_id
_entity_poly.type
_entity_poly.pdbx_seq_one_letter_code
_entity_poly.pdbx_strand_id
1 'polypeptide(L)'
;MTLTHQLLLALTLAAPGALAALRPPGPDGPSGTGRALGLGFLGVCALLVLNQLVFAVFVAAAGLPPWTAGFPKGWFLTVRGPAVAVIAAWIAEHPALLEVASWSLLRVNALLELPFAALAALCAAWIVGPGLPARLLRPAPWGALCASWTLVFIALEQHLANPWTHQDVLLRVVAAVATLGLGPALRRRCPSPSRPPRVVDARAAAEAVLALGLLSAAIVTFAYLTLVYNLAELGWLWPALLPTCAALALLVRALAAAPDRVGDPLWRGLGEAAGVFVLVFVPVSIPLRYAWPHPVAQGLLALLVGGAVLFALTRMERRLPHALGVGLGLTLAATDGFGALSGAWLAWPDLLMLARGGLFLATWIAAVAAWSAVRPGDP
;
A
#
# COMPACT_ATOMS: atom_id res chain seq x y z
N MET A 1 -6.50 14.58 -30.68
CA MET A 1 -7.09 13.35 -30.10
C MET A 1 -7.95 13.75 -28.91
N THR A 2 -9.21 13.34 -28.86
CA THR A 2 -10.17 13.73 -27.81
C THR A 2 -9.94 12.94 -26.51
N LEU A 3 -10.36 13.48 -25.36
CA LEU A 3 -10.38 12.87 -24.02
C LEU A 3 -10.85 11.38 -24.02
N THR A 4 -11.73 11.04 -24.98
CA THR A 4 -12.23 9.69 -25.26
C THR A 4 -11.12 8.69 -25.65
N HIS A 5 -10.09 9.11 -26.38
CA HIS A 5 -8.95 8.27 -26.78
C HIS A 5 -7.97 8.02 -25.61
N GLN A 6 -7.84 8.98 -24.70
CA GLN A 6 -7.00 8.85 -23.50
C GLN A 6 -7.65 7.93 -22.45
N LEU A 7 -8.97 8.01 -22.30
CA LEU A 7 -9.76 7.04 -21.53
C LEU A 7 -9.70 5.66 -22.17
N LEU A 8 -9.80 5.53 -23.49
CA LEU A 8 -9.67 4.26 -24.20
C LEU A 8 -8.28 3.65 -24.06
N LEU A 9 -7.19 4.44 -24.06
CA LEU A 9 -5.81 3.97 -23.88
C LEU A 9 -5.54 3.52 -22.44
N ALA A 10 -5.99 4.30 -21.45
CA ALA A 10 -5.91 3.93 -20.04
C ALA A 10 -6.75 2.66 -19.74
N LEU A 11 -7.94 2.55 -20.37
CA LEU A 11 -8.78 1.36 -20.30
C LEU A 11 -8.15 0.17 -21.04
N THR A 12 -7.51 0.34 -22.21
CA THR A 12 -6.87 -0.78 -22.94
C THR A 12 -5.58 -1.28 -22.31
N LEU A 13 -4.84 -0.44 -21.59
CA LEU A 13 -3.64 -0.87 -20.86
C LEU A 13 -3.97 -1.48 -19.49
N ALA A 14 -5.02 -1.00 -18.81
CA ALA A 14 -5.53 -1.62 -17.59
C ALA A 14 -6.41 -2.85 -17.85
N ALA A 15 -6.98 -2.95 -19.06
CA ALA A 15 -7.92 -4.00 -19.46
C ALA A 15 -7.38 -5.42 -19.32
N PRO A 16 -6.14 -5.81 -19.68
CA PRO A 16 -5.73 -7.21 -19.60
C PRO A 16 -5.65 -7.71 -18.16
N GLY A 17 -5.15 -6.88 -17.24
CA GLY A 17 -5.10 -7.19 -15.80
C GLY A 17 -6.48 -7.14 -15.14
N ALA A 18 -7.30 -6.14 -15.49
CA ALA A 18 -8.68 -6.04 -15.03
C ALA A 18 -9.58 -7.15 -15.61
N LEU A 19 -9.43 -7.51 -16.89
CA LEU A 19 -10.16 -8.59 -17.57
C LEU A 19 -9.71 -9.97 -17.09
N ALA A 20 -8.43 -10.16 -16.79
CA ALA A 20 -7.94 -11.39 -16.14
C ALA A 20 -8.48 -11.52 -14.70
N ALA A 21 -8.60 -10.40 -13.97
CA ALA A 21 -9.28 -10.35 -12.68
C ALA A 21 -10.81 -10.51 -12.81
N LEU A 22 -11.41 -10.13 -13.93
CA LEU A 22 -12.85 -10.26 -14.19
C LEU A 22 -13.26 -11.63 -14.76
N ARG A 23 -12.33 -12.39 -15.36
CA ARG A 23 -12.61 -13.77 -15.77
C ARG A 23 -13.18 -14.52 -14.57
N PRO A 24 -14.37 -15.15 -14.72
CA PRO A 24 -14.91 -15.95 -13.64
C PRO A 24 -13.85 -17.00 -13.31
N PRO A 25 -13.41 -17.10 -12.04
CA PRO A 25 -12.63 -18.26 -11.65
C PRO A 25 -13.46 -19.49 -12.03
N GLY A 26 -12.78 -20.55 -12.46
CA GLY A 26 -13.40 -21.87 -12.44
C GLY A 26 -13.97 -22.16 -11.04
N PRO A 27 -14.71 -23.26 -10.86
CA PRO A 27 -15.28 -23.65 -9.56
C PRO A 27 -14.27 -23.85 -8.39
N ASP A 28 -13.01 -23.44 -8.57
CA ASP A 28 -11.84 -23.67 -7.74
C ASP A 28 -11.80 -22.76 -6.50
N GLY A 29 -12.66 -23.06 -5.51
CA GLY A 29 -12.42 -22.86 -4.07
C GLY A 29 -11.87 -21.50 -3.55
N PRO A 30 -11.48 -21.46 -2.26
CA PRO A 30 -10.92 -20.25 -1.62
C PRO A 30 -9.63 -19.74 -2.27
N SER A 31 -8.85 -20.62 -2.91
CA SER A 31 -7.58 -20.28 -3.56
C SER A 31 -7.73 -19.34 -4.77
N GLY A 32 -8.87 -19.35 -5.45
CA GLY A 32 -9.14 -18.48 -6.61
C GLY A 32 -9.17 -16.98 -6.25
N THR A 33 -9.69 -16.63 -5.08
CA THR A 33 -9.87 -15.23 -4.67
C THR A 33 -8.55 -14.59 -4.24
N GLY A 34 -7.74 -15.28 -3.43
CA GLY A 34 -6.40 -14.80 -3.06
C GLY A 34 -5.53 -14.55 -4.29
N ARG A 35 -5.59 -15.46 -5.28
CA ARG A 35 -4.89 -15.29 -6.56
C ARG A 35 -5.39 -14.08 -7.34
N ALA A 36 -6.71 -13.86 -7.43
CA ALA A 36 -7.28 -12.72 -8.14
C ALA A 36 -6.86 -11.38 -7.50
N LEU A 37 -6.84 -11.29 -6.17
CA LEU A 37 -6.35 -10.10 -5.45
C LEU A 37 -4.86 -9.86 -5.73
N GLY A 38 -4.03 -10.91 -5.64
CA GLY A 38 -2.60 -10.83 -5.92
C GLY A 38 -2.31 -10.41 -7.37
N LEU A 39 -3.02 -10.99 -8.35
CA LEU A 39 -2.88 -10.62 -9.77
C LEU A 39 -3.36 -9.19 -10.03
N GLY A 40 -4.45 -8.75 -9.39
CA GLY A 40 -4.90 -7.36 -9.47
C GLY A 40 -3.83 -6.40 -8.95
N PHE A 41 -3.26 -6.70 -7.78
CA PHE A 41 -2.18 -5.89 -7.19
C PHE A 41 -0.97 -5.81 -8.12
N LEU A 42 -0.48 -6.96 -8.63
CA LEU A 42 0.63 -7.01 -9.57
C LEU A 42 0.32 -6.27 -10.88
N GLY A 43 -0.93 -6.32 -11.36
CA GLY A 43 -1.37 -5.57 -12.53
C GLY A 43 -1.25 -4.05 -12.33
N VAL A 44 -1.68 -3.54 -11.17
CA VAL A 44 -1.52 -2.11 -10.84
C VAL A 44 -0.04 -1.74 -10.70
N CYS A 45 0.78 -2.58 -10.07
CA CYS A 45 2.23 -2.38 -10.02
C CYS A 45 2.83 -2.30 -11.44
N ALA A 46 2.47 -3.22 -12.34
CA ALA A 46 2.97 -3.20 -13.70
C ALA A 46 2.59 -1.89 -14.44
N LEU A 47 1.37 -1.39 -14.25
CA LEU A 47 0.93 -0.11 -14.80
C LEU A 47 1.73 1.08 -14.25
N LEU A 48 2.02 1.08 -12.94
CA LEU A 48 2.86 2.09 -12.31
C LEU A 48 4.31 2.07 -12.85
N VAL A 49 4.89 0.88 -13.08
CA VAL A 49 6.21 0.77 -13.73
C VAL A 49 6.17 1.26 -15.17
N LEU A 50 5.14 0.88 -15.94
CA LEU A 50 4.98 1.38 -17.30
C LEU A 50 4.87 2.91 -17.32
N ASN A 51 4.12 3.49 -16.38
CA ASN A 51 4.03 4.92 -16.21
C ASN A 51 5.41 5.56 -15.96
N GLN A 52 6.24 4.94 -15.11
CA GLN A 52 7.61 5.40 -14.86
C GLN A 52 8.48 5.42 -16.11
N LEU A 53 8.36 4.40 -16.96
CA LEU A 53 9.12 4.34 -18.22
C LEU A 53 8.67 5.42 -19.20
N VAL A 54 7.36 5.64 -19.34
CA VAL A 54 6.81 6.73 -20.17
C VAL A 54 7.25 8.09 -19.64
N PHE A 55 7.25 8.26 -18.32
CA PHE A 55 7.73 9.49 -17.68
C PHE A 55 9.22 9.74 -17.94
N ALA A 56 10.06 8.71 -17.82
CA ALA A 56 11.49 8.83 -18.12
C ALA A 56 11.74 9.26 -19.58
N VAL A 57 10.97 8.71 -20.53
CA VAL A 57 11.01 9.12 -21.94
C VAL A 57 10.54 10.57 -22.11
N PHE A 58 9.43 10.97 -21.48
CA PHE A 58 8.94 12.35 -21.51
C PHE A 58 9.98 13.35 -21.00
N VAL A 59 10.60 13.06 -19.86
CA VAL A 59 11.66 13.91 -19.28
C VAL A 59 12.89 13.96 -20.17
N ALA A 60 13.28 12.85 -20.79
CA ALA A 60 14.40 12.84 -21.74
C ALA A 60 14.12 13.66 -23.01
N ALA A 61 12.85 13.71 -23.45
CA ALA A 61 12.45 14.45 -24.66
C ALA A 61 12.23 15.95 -24.41
N ALA A 62 11.59 16.32 -23.31
CA ALA A 62 11.14 17.69 -23.05
C ALA A 62 11.77 18.35 -21.80
N GLY A 63 12.52 17.60 -21.01
CA GLY A 63 13.02 18.06 -19.72
C GLY A 63 11.96 18.05 -18.62
N LEU A 64 12.39 18.28 -17.38
CA LEU A 64 11.46 18.50 -16.27
C LEU A 64 10.90 19.92 -16.32
N PRO A 65 9.58 20.10 -16.15
CA PRO A 65 9.01 21.44 -16.07
C PRO A 65 9.52 22.23 -14.86
N PRO A 66 9.73 23.57 -14.96
CA PRO A 66 10.33 24.36 -13.87
C PRO A 66 9.58 24.28 -12.52
N TRP A 67 8.26 24.15 -12.53
CA TRP A 67 7.45 24.06 -11.30
C TRP A 67 7.75 22.79 -10.47
N THR A 68 8.38 21.77 -11.06
CA THR A 68 8.83 20.57 -10.33
C THR A 68 9.92 20.89 -9.30
N ALA A 69 10.59 22.05 -9.39
CA ALA A 69 11.58 22.48 -8.42
C ALA A 69 11.01 22.74 -7.01
N GLY A 70 9.68 22.90 -6.89
CA GLY A 70 9.00 23.05 -5.59
C GLY A 70 8.77 21.73 -4.84
N PHE A 71 9.04 20.59 -5.46
CA PHE A 71 8.86 19.28 -4.83
C PHE A 71 10.05 18.90 -3.92
N PRO A 72 9.84 17.99 -2.95
CA PRO A 72 10.92 17.51 -2.10
C PRO A 72 12.11 16.97 -2.90
N LYS A 73 13.32 17.16 -2.37
CA LYS A 73 14.54 16.62 -2.98
C LYS A 73 14.43 15.10 -3.13
N GLY A 74 15.01 14.61 -4.22
CA GLY A 74 14.97 13.18 -4.54
C GLY A 74 13.66 12.72 -5.17
N TRP A 75 12.87 13.63 -5.74
CA TRP A 75 11.76 13.27 -6.64
C TRP A 75 12.21 13.35 -8.09
N PHE A 76 11.48 12.63 -8.96
CA PHE A 76 11.68 12.68 -10.41
C PHE A 76 13.08 12.22 -10.85
N LEU A 77 13.68 11.28 -10.10
CA LEU A 77 14.91 10.62 -10.46
C LEU A 77 14.66 9.54 -11.54
N THR A 78 14.64 9.96 -12.80
CA THR A 78 14.31 9.10 -13.94
C THR A 78 15.47 8.21 -14.39
N VAL A 79 15.17 6.97 -14.75
CA VAL A 79 16.13 6.08 -15.42
C VAL A 79 16.61 6.67 -16.74
N ARG A 80 17.88 6.45 -17.07
CA ARG A 80 18.50 6.88 -18.33
C ARG A 80 19.11 5.67 -19.06
N GLY A 81 19.19 5.75 -20.38
CA GLY A 81 19.85 4.71 -21.17
C GLY A 81 19.59 4.87 -22.67
N PRO A 82 20.28 4.06 -23.52
CA PRO A 82 20.18 4.17 -24.98
C PRO A 82 18.75 3.99 -25.49
N ALA A 83 18.01 3.03 -24.94
CA ALA A 83 16.62 2.78 -25.33
C ALA A 83 15.70 3.96 -25.00
N VAL A 84 15.83 4.56 -23.81
CA VAL A 84 15.06 5.75 -23.41
C VAL A 84 15.41 6.93 -24.33
N ALA A 85 16.69 7.13 -24.64
CA ALA A 85 17.14 8.22 -25.52
C ALA A 85 16.61 8.08 -26.95
N VAL A 86 16.61 6.88 -27.52
CA VAL A 86 16.06 6.61 -28.87
C VAL A 86 14.56 6.89 -28.91
N ILE A 87 13.80 6.39 -27.94
CA ILE A 87 12.35 6.61 -27.89
C ILE A 87 12.06 8.10 -27.64
N ALA A 88 12.83 8.77 -26.77
CA ALA A 88 12.68 10.19 -26.48
C ALA A 88 12.91 11.06 -27.72
N ALA A 89 13.96 10.78 -28.51
CA ALA A 89 14.21 11.47 -29.77
C ALA A 89 13.03 11.31 -30.74
N TRP A 90 12.51 10.09 -30.88
CA TRP A 90 11.35 9.83 -31.72
C TRP A 90 10.08 10.56 -31.22
N ILE A 91 9.79 10.55 -29.91
CA ILE A 91 8.63 11.25 -29.35
C ILE A 91 8.77 12.78 -29.49
N ALA A 92 9.98 13.32 -29.38
CA ALA A 92 10.24 14.76 -29.53
C ALA A 92 9.84 15.28 -30.92
N GLU A 93 9.92 14.44 -31.96
CA GLU A 93 9.50 14.76 -33.32
C GLU A 93 7.97 14.67 -33.52
N HIS A 94 7.23 14.12 -32.54
CA HIS A 94 5.79 13.87 -32.63
C HIS A 94 5.02 14.57 -31.49
N PRO A 95 4.63 15.85 -31.66
CA PRO A 95 4.03 16.67 -30.60
C PRO A 95 2.80 16.03 -29.93
N ALA A 96 1.96 15.33 -30.69
CA ALA A 96 0.79 14.64 -30.15
C ALA A 96 1.18 13.50 -29.18
N LEU A 97 2.28 12.78 -29.45
CA LEU A 97 2.78 11.74 -28.56
C LEU A 97 3.45 12.34 -27.33
N LEU A 98 4.14 13.47 -27.49
CA LEU A 98 4.72 14.20 -26.36
C LEU A 98 3.64 14.72 -25.41
N GLU A 99 2.54 15.25 -25.95
CA GLU A 99 1.38 15.66 -25.17
C GLU A 99 0.79 14.48 -24.38
N VAL A 100 0.61 13.32 -25.02
CA VAL A 100 0.15 12.09 -24.36
C VAL A 100 1.15 11.63 -23.29
N ALA A 101 2.44 11.63 -23.58
CA ALA A 101 3.48 11.23 -22.64
C ALA A 101 3.52 12.16 -21.42
N SER A 102 3.16 13.44 -21.55
CA SER A 102 3.05 14.36 -20.43
C SER A 102 2.08 13.85 -19.35
N TRP A 103 1.03 13.10 -19.71
CA TRP A 103 0.08 12.51 -18.76
C TRP A 103 0.72 11.55 -17.78
N SER A 104 1.90 11.01 -18.10
CA SER A 104 2.63 10.17 -17.15
C SER A 104 3.10 10.94 -15.91
N LEU A 105 3.26 12.26 -16.02
CA LEU A 105 3.61 13.16 -14.92
C LEU A 105 2.37 13.47 -14.07
N LEU A 106 2.39 12.92 -12.86
CA LEU A 106 1.43 12.99 -11.75
C LEU A 106 0.03 12.41 -12.01
N ARG A 107 -0.56 12.63 -13.19
CA ARG A 107 -1.96 12.24 -13.50
C ARG A 107 -2.23 10.74 -13.43
N VAL A 108 -1.37 9.92 -14.03
CA VAL A 108 -1.52 8.45 -13.95
C VAL A 108 -1.32 7.95 -12.52
N ASN A 109 -0.41 8.54 -11.74
CA ASN A 109 -0.22 8.20 -10.33
C ASN A 109 -1.44 8.60 -9.50
N ALA A 110 -2.04 9.77 -9.77
CA ALA A 110 -3.26 10.25 -9.12
C ALA A 110 -4.42 9.24 -9.29
N LEU A 111 -4.49 8.56 -10.44
CA LEU A 111 -5.48 7.52 -10.73
C LEU A 111 -5.13 6.16 -10.07
N LEU A 112 -3.87 5.72 -10.13
CA LEU A 112 -3.48 4.34 -9.80
C LEU A 112 -3.07 4.12 -8.34
N GLU A 113 -2.68 5.16 -7.61
CA GLU A 113 -2.21 5.03 -6.23
C GLU A 113 -3.29 4.49 -5.28
N LEU A 114 -4.55 4.91 -5.41
CA LEU A 114 -5.64 4.37 -4.58
C LEU A 114 -5.90 2.88 -4.88
N PRO A 115 -6.09 2.43 -6.13
CA PRO A 115 -6.16 1.01 -6.46
C PRO A 115 -4.98 0.20 -5.92
N PHE A 116 -3.76 0.72 -6.04
CA PHE A 116 -2.55 0.09 -5.51
C PHE A 116 -2.66 -0.14 -4.00
N ALA A 117 -2.98 0.91 -3.24
CA ALA A 117 -3.10 0.83 -1.79
C ALA A 117 -4.27 -0.06 -1.33
N ALA A 118 -5.41 0.04 -2.02
CA ALA A 118 -6.60 -0.72 -1.69
C ALA A 118 -6.39 -2.22 -1.94
N LEU A 119 -5.76 -2.61 -3.05
CA LEU A 119 -5.41 -4.01 -3.32
C LEU A 119 -4.32 -4.53 -2.38
N ALA A 120 -3.31 -3.71 -2.05
CA ALA A 120 -2.32 -4.04 -1.03
C ALA A 120 -2.98 -4.36 0.32
N ALA A 121 -3.94 -3.53 0.76
CA ALA A 121 -4.71 -3.74 1.97
C ALA A 121 -5.52 -5.05 1.93
N LEU A 122 -6.15 -5.37 0.81
CA LEU A 122 -6.89 -6.63 0.65
C LEU A 122 -5.97 -7.86 0.63
N CYS A 123 -4.80 -7.75 -0.01
CA CYS A 123 -3.76 -8.79 0.05
C CYS A 123 -3.29 -9.01 1.49
N ALA A 124 -2.97 -7.95 2.23
CA ALA A 124 -2.58 -8.03 3.64
C ALA A 124 -3.69 -8.68 4.49
N ALA A 125 -4.95 -8.26 4.29
CA ALA A 125 -6.08 -8.86 4.98
C ALA A 125 -6.26 -10.35 4.64
N TRP A 126 -6.02 -10.76 3.40
CA TRP A 126 -6.07 -12.18 3.00
C TRP A 126 -4.98 -13.01 3.69
N ILE A 127 -3.75 -12.48 3.84
CA ILE A 127 -2.67 -13.16 4.59
C ILE A 127 -3.10 -13.44 6.03
N VAL A 128 -3.74 -12.47 6.68
CA VAL A 128 -4.22 -12.60 8.06
C VAL A 128 -5.40 -13.57 8.13
N GLY A 129 -6.32 -13.51 7.17
CA GLY A 129 -7.38 -14.50 7.07
C GLY A 129 -8.27 -14.32 5.84
N PRO A 130 -8.68 -15.40 5.15
CA PRO A 130 -9.43 -15.33 3.90
C PRO A 130 -10.81 -14.66 4.03
N GLY A 131 -11.38 -14.60 5.23
CA GLY A 131 -12.65 -13.90 5.51
C GLY A 131 -12.52 -12.40 5.81
N LEU A 132 -11.31 -11.87 6.06
CA LEU A 132 -11.10 -10.46 6.40
C LEU A 132 -11.32 -9.51 5.22
N PRO A 133 -10.90 -9.84 3.98
CA PRO A 133 -11.23 -9.02 2.81
C PRO A 133 -12.75 -8.78 2.67
N ALA A 134 -13.58 -9.80 2.92
CA ALA A 134 -15.04 -9.64 2.91
C ALA A 134 -15.56 -8.64 3.96
N ARG A 135 -14.87 -8.50 5.09
CA ARG A 135 -15.20 -7.54 6.15
C ARG A 135 -14.75 -6.12 5.77
N LEU A 136 -13.54 -5.98 5.24
CA LEU A 136 -13.02 -4.69 4.76
C LEU A 136 -13.84 -4.14 3.59
N LEU A 137 -14.35 -5.02 2.73
CA LEU A 137 -15.19 -4.67 1.59
C LEU A 137 -16.66 -4.38 1.97
N ARG A 138 -17.00 -4.31 3.26
CA ARG A 138 -18.32 -3.80 3.69
C ARG A 138 -18.40 -2.30 3.39
N PRO A 139 -19.61 -1.74 3.12
CA PRO A 139 -19.76 -0.36 2.68
C PRO A 139 -19.06 0.67 3.58
N ALA A 140 -19.20 0.53 4.90
CA ALA A 140 -18.59 1.46 5.86
C ALA A 140 -17.05 1.44 5.87
N PRO A 141 -16.37 0.30 6.15
CA PRO A 141 -14.89 0.27 6.16
C PRO A 141 -14.27 0.53 4.78
N TRP A 142 -14.91 0.04 3.71
CA TRP A 142 -14.43 0.29 2.35
C TRP A 142 -14.59 1.77 1.95
N GLY A 143 -15.74 2.34 2.30
CA GLY A 143 -16.04 3.77 2.21
C GLY A 143 -14.99 4.61 2.92
N ALA A 144 -14.74 4.28 4.18
CA ALA A 144 -13.75 4.98 5.01
C ALA A 144 -12.35 4.92 4.39
N LEU A 145 -11.89 3.74 3.94
CA LEU A 145 -10.58 3.57 3.30
C LEU A 145 -10.43 4.43 2.03
N CYS A 146 -11.43 4.41 1.15
CA CYS A 146 -11.38 5.19 -0.10
C CYS A 146 -11.44 6.69 0.18
N ALA A 147 -12.31 7.11 1.11
CA ALA A 147 -12.47 8.50 1.49
C ALA A 147 -11.20 9.04 2.16
N SER A 148 -10.62 8.32 3.13
CA SER A 148 -9.42 8.75 3.84
C SER A 148 -8.23 8.92 2.90
N TRP A 149 -8.02 7.95 1.99
CA TRP A 149 -6.96 8.05 0.98
C TRP A 149 -7.15 9.21 0.01
N THR A 150 -8.39 9.46 -0.38
CA THR A 150 -8.73 10.55 -1.30
C THR A 150 -8.53 11.91 -0.64
N LEU A 151 -8.98 12.07 0.60
CA LEU A 151 -8.82 13.31 1.36
C LEU A 151 -7.35 13.64 1.61
N VAL A 152 -6.54 12.65 2.00
CA VAL A 152 -5.10 12.83 2.20
C VAL A 152 -4.41 13.23 0.91
N PHE A 153 -4.74 12.55 -0.20
CA PHE A 153 -4.21 12.92 -1.51
C PHE A 153 -4.58 14.36 -1.87
N ILE A 154 -5.85 14.75 -1.73
CA ILE A 154 -6.30 16.11 -2.01
C ILE A 154 -5.52 17.12 -1.15
N ALA A 155 -5.35 16.87 0.15
CA ALA A 155 -4.60 17.76 1.03
C ALA A 155 -3.12 17.93 0.60
N LEU A 156 -2.47 16.83 0.19
CA LEU A 156 -1.11 16.85 -0.33
C LEU A 156 -1.01 17.58 -1.66
N GLU A 157 -1.97 17.34 -2.55
CA GLU A 157 -2.03 17.93 -3.88
C GLU A 157 -2.25 19.46 -3.81
N GLN A 158 -3.00 19.94 -2.81
CA GLN A 158 -3.13 21.36 -2.53
C GLN A 158 -1.82 21.97 -1.99
N HIS A 159 -1.04 21.20 -1.23
CA HIS A 159 0.24 21.67 -0.68
C HIS A 159 1.36 21.66 -1.72
N LEU A 160 1.37 20.65 -2.60
CA LEU A 160 2.32 20.46 -3.69
C LEU A 160 1.66 20.82 -5.03
N ALA A 161 0.99 21.97 -5.04
CA ALA A 161 0.18 22.39 -6.18
C ALA A 161 1.02 22.46 -7.46
N ASN A 162 0.48 21.92 -8.53
CA ASN A 162 1.05 21.91 -9.86
C ASN A 162 -0.01 22.33 -10.90
N PRO A 163 0.36 22.57 -12.17
CA PRO A 163 -0.58 23.03 -13.19
C PRO A 163 -1.78 22.09 -13.43
N TRP A 164 -1.71 20.84 -13.01
CA TRP A 164 -2.75 19.82 -13.18
C TRP A 164 -3.43 19.41 -11.88
N THR A 165 -3.20 20.10 -10.76
CA THR A 165 -3.80 19.76 -9.46
C THR A 165 -5.31 19.51 -9.51
N HIS A 166 -6.07 20.33 -10.25
CA HIS A 166 -7.51 20.10 -10.41
C HIS A 166 -7.84 18.80 -11.16
N GLN A 167 -7.04 18.46 -12.18
CA GLN A 167 -7.19 17.22 -12.94
C GLN A 167 -6.81 16.03 -12.07
N ASP A 168 -5.74 16.13 -11.29
CA ASP A 168 -5.27 15.07 -10.38
C ASP A 168 -6.31 14.78 -9.29
N VAL A 169 -6.90 15.83 -8.71
CA VAL A 169 -8.02 15.70 -7.76
C VAL A 169 -9.23 15.01 -8.42
N LEU A 170 -9.60 15.42 -9.64
CA LEU A 170 -10.71 14.80 -10.36
C LEU A 170 -10.45 13.32 -10.65
N LEU A 171 -9.25 12.98 -11.14
CA LEU A 171 -8.82 11.61 -11.40
C LEU A 171 -8.83 10.77 -10.13
N ARG A 172 -8.40 11.32 -9.00
CA ARG A 172 -8.48 10.66 -7.69
C ARG A 172 -9.91 10.39 -7.27
N VAL A 173 -10.82 11.34 -7.43
CA VAL A 173 -12.25 11.15 -7.11
C VAL A 173 -12.86 10.07 -8.01
N VAL A 174 -12.53 10.06 -9.30
CA VAL A 174 -12.95 9.00 -10.24
C VAL A 174 -12.40 7.65 -9.80
N ALA A 175 -11.11 7.57 -9.42
CA ALA A 175 -10.51 6.35 -8.88
C ALA A 175 -11.26 5.88 -7.63
N ALA A 176 -11.59 6.79 -6.71
CA ALA A 176 -12.32 6.47 -5.49
C ALA A 176 -13.71 5.90 -5.78
N VAL A 177 -14.48 6.53 -6.66
CA VAL A 177 -15.80 6.04 -7.07
C VAL A 177 -15.69 4.67 -7.74
N ALA A 178 -14.72 4.48 -8.64
CA ALA A 178 -14.49 3.20 -9.30
C ALA A 178 -14.11 2.10 -8.29
N THR A 179 -13.15 2.37 -7.40
CA THR A 179 -12.72 1.45 -6.34
C THR A 179 -13.87 1.10 -5.39
N LEU A 180 -14.71 2.07 -5.02
CA LEU A 180 -15.93 1.84 -4.24
C LEU A 180 -16.91 0.92 -4.98
N GLY A 181 -17.16 1.18 -6.26
CA GLY A 181 -18.05 0.38 -7.11
C GLY A 181 -17.57 -1.06 -7.34
N LEU A 182 -16.25 -1.30 -7.34
CA LEU A 182 -15.67 -2.64 -7.42
C LEU A 182 -15.84 -3.45 -6.13
N GLY A 183 -16.03 -2.78 -4.99
CA GLY A 183 -16.10 -3.39 -3.67
C GLY A 183 -17.13 -4.54 -3.57
N PRO A 184 -18.40 -4.33 -3.95
CA PRO A 184 -19.41 -5.38 -3.95
C PRO A 184 -19.06 -6.59 -4.82
N ALA A 185 -18.46 -6.38 -6.00
CA ALA A 185 -18.08 -7.46 -6.91
C ALA A 185 -16.93 -8.30 -6.34
N LEU A 186 -15.92 -7.65 -5.75
CA LEU A 186 -14.83 -8.32 -5.05
C LEU A 186 -15.34 -9.07 -3.80
N ARG A 187 -16.24 -8.45 -3.03
CA ARG A 187 -16.80 -9.04 -1.81
C ARG A 187 -17.55 -10.34 -2.08
N ARG A 188 -18.28 -10.43 -3.19
CA ARG A 188 -19.01 -11.64 -3.60
C ARG A 188 -18.07 -12.81 -3.90
N ARG A 189 -16.81 -12.56 -4.23
CA ARG A 189 -15.78 -13.58 -4.48
C ARG A 189 -15.09 -14.03 -3.20
N CYS A 190 -15.14 -13.23 -2.14
CA CYS A 190 -14.54 -13.60 -0.87
C CYS A 190 -15.31 -14.77 -0.21
N PRO A 191 -14.60 -15.74 0.39
CA PRO A 191 -15.23 -16.82 1.15
C PRO A 191 -16.16 -16.29 2.25
N SER A 192 -17.31 -16.95 2.42
CA SER A 192 -18.20 -16.67 3.55
C SER A 192 -17.49 -17.04 4.87
N PRO A 193 -17.61 -16.23 5.93
CA PRO A 193 -16.98 -16.49 7.22
C PRO A 193 -17.57 -17.71 7.99
N SER A 194 -18.32 -18.59 7.34
CA SER A 194 -19.14 -19.63 7.98
C SER A 194 -18.38 -20.88 8.43
N ARG A 195 -17.10 -21.03 8.09
CA ARG A 195 -16.33 -22.21 8.52
C ARG A 195 -15.88 -22.06 9.98
N PRO A 196 -16.02 -23.13 10.79
CA PRO A 196 -15.59 -23.10 12.18
C PRO A 196 -14.08 -22.89 12.27
N PRO A 197 -13.62 -22.25 13.36
CA PRO A 197 -12.20 -21.98 13.54
C PRO A 197 -11.34 -23.22 13.57
N ARG A 198 -10.20 -23.18 12.88
CA ARG A 198 -9.10 -24.10 13.11
C ARG A 198 -8.08 -23.44 14.03
N VAL A 199 -7.56 -24.23 14.97
CA VAL A 199 -6.41 -23.84 15.80
C VAL A 199 -5.23 -23.57 14.86
N VAL A 200 -4.63 -22.40 15.00
CA VAL A 200 -3.46 -22.01 14.22
C VAL A 200 -2.23 -22.30 15.06
N ASP A 201 -1.26 -23.03 14.51
CA ASP A 201 0.01 -23.25 15.21
C ASP A 201 0.88 -21.98 15.20
N ALA A 202 1.82 -21.89 16.15
CA ALA A 202 2.72 -20.73 16.27
C ALA A 202 3.56 -20.49 15.00
N ARG A 203 3.83 -21.55 14.24
CA ARG A 203 4.57 -21.48 12.98
C ARG A 203 3.78 -20.74 11.91
N ALA A 204 2.51 -21.06 11.70
CA ALA A 204 1.65 -20.39 10.74
C ALA A 204 1.43 -18.91 11.10
N ALA A 205 1.43 -18.58 12.40
CA ALA A 205 1.47 -17.18 12.85
C ALA A 205 2.77 -16.48 12.47
N ALA A 206 3.93 -17.08 12.76
CA ALA A 206 5.22 -16.53 12.37
C ALA A 206 5.35 -16.33 10.85
N GLU A 207 4.89 -17.30 10.06
CA GLU A 207 4.90 -17.23 8.59
C GLU A 207 4.02 -16.09 8.06
N ALA A 208 2.83 -15.89 8.63
CA ALA A 208 1.95 -14.80 8.21
C ALA A 208 2.53 -13.43 8.57
N VAL A 209 3.13 -13.28 9.75
CA VAL A 209 3.72 -12.01 10.13
C VAL A 209 4.96 -11.71 9.29
N LEU A 210 5.79 -12.71 9.01
CA LEU A 210 6.89 -12.57 8.05
C LEU A 210 6.35 -12.13 6.68
N ALA A 211 5.29 -12.76 6.18
CA ALA A 211 4.67 -12.40 4.91
C ALA A 211 4.12 -10.95 4.91
N LEU A 212 3.52 -10.48 6.01
CA LEU A 212 3.06 -9.10 6.16
C LEU A 212 4.23 -8.10 6.17
N GLY A 213 5.33 -8.43 6.86
CA GLY A 213 6.54 -7.62 6.86
C GLY A 213 7.14 -7.46 5.48
N LEU A 214 7.28 -8.59 4.79
CA LEU A 214 7.77 -8.68 3.44
C LEU A 214 6.87 -7.92 2.44
N LEU A 215 5.54 -8.05 2.56
CA LEU A 215 4.59 -7.27 1.76
C LEU A 215 4.71 -5.76 2.05
N SER A 216 4.83 -5.37 3.32
CA SER A 216 4.97 -3.96 3.70
C SER A 216 6.25 -3.34 3.15
N ALA A 217 7.38 -4.06 3.26
CA ALA A 217 8.65 -3.65 2.67
C ALA A 217 8.55 -3.52 1.14
N ALA A 218 7.86 -4.46 0.50
CA ALA A 218 7.59 -4.43 -0.94
C ALA A 218 6.78 -3.20 -1.34
N ILE A 219 5.66 -2.93 -0.66
CA ILE A 219 4.79 -1.79 -0.91
C ILE A 219 5.56 -0.48 -0.76
N VAL A 220 6.33 -0.33 0.33
CA VAL A 220 7.11 0.88 0.60
C VAL A 220 8.16 1.11 -0.49
N THR A 221 8.96 0.09 -0.79
CA THR A 221 10.02 0.17 -1.81
C THR A 221 9.44 0.47 -3.18
N PHE A 222 8.36 -0.23 -3.54
CA PHE A 222 7.70 -0.07 -4.82
C PHE A 222 7.05 1.31 -4.95
N ALA A 223 6.36 1.75 -3.90
CA ALA A 223 5.77 3.07 -3.85
C ALA A 223 6.84 4.16 -3.95
N TYR A 224 7.99 4.00 -3.29
CA TYR A 224 9.15 4.89 -3.43
C TYR A 224 9.62 5.00 -4.87
N LEU A 225 9.85 3.86 -5.53
CA LEU A 225 10.31 3.86 -6.91
C LEU A 225 9.29 4.47 -7.89
N THR A 226 7.99 4.23 -7.67
CA THR A 226 6.96 4.49 -8.69
C THR A 226 6.01 5.65 -8.41
N LEU A 227 5.75 6.01 -7.16
CA LEU A 227 4.82 7.11 -6.86
C LEU A 227 5.51 8.48 -6.86
N VAL A 228 6.83 8.53 -6.62
CA VAL A 228 7.64 9.77 -6.65
C VAL A 228 8.67 9.81 -7.76
N TYR A 229 8.56 8.89 -8.72
CA TYR A 229 9.36 8.84 -9.95
C TYR A 229 10.87 8.62 -9.77
N ASN A 230 11.25 7.67 -8.90
CA ASN A 230 12.64 7.42 -8.53
C ASN A 230 13.25 6.17 -9.16
N LEU A 231 12.92 5.87 -10.42
CA LEU A 231 13.37 4.65 -11.06
C LEU A 231 14.91 4.61 -11.29
N ALA A 232 15.61 5.74 -11.30
CA ALA A 232 17.07 5.78 -11.36
C ALA A 232 17.73 5.08 -10.16
N GLU A 233 17.05 5.08 -9.02
CA GLU A 233 17.52 4.51 -7.75
C GLU A 233 17.44 2.97 -7.73
N LEU A 234 16.86 2.36 -8.77
CA LEU A 234 16.78 0.90 -8.92
C LEU A 234 18.17 0.23 -8.83
N GLY A 235 19.21 0.90 -9.33
CA GLY A 235 20.57 0.37 -9.42
C GLY A 235 21.27 0.16 -8.07
N TRP A 236 20.87 0.85 -7.00
CA TRP A 236 21.35 0.55 -5.65
C TRP A 236 20.31 -0.19 -4.81
N LEU A 237 19.04 -0.12 -5.21
CA LEU A 237 17.93 -0.86 -4.58
C LEU A 237 17.81 -2.31 -5.07
N TRP A 238 18.52 -2.73 -6.13
CA TRP A 238 18.42 -4.09 -6.65
C TRP A 238 18.66 -5.19 -5.59
N PRO A 239 19.59 -5.05 -4.62
CA PRO A 239 19.78 -6.05 -3.56
C PRO A 239 18.56 -6.14 -2.63
N ALA A 240 17.76 -5.08 -2.51
CA ALA A 240 16.50 -5.05 -1.76
C ALA A 240 15.29 -5.47 -2.60
N LEU A 241 15.34 -5.30 -3.93
CA LEU A 241 14.31 -5.72 -4.88
C LEU A 241 14.23 -7.23 -5.05
N LEU A 242 15.35 -7.96 -5.03
CA LEU A 242 15.33 -9.42 -5.10
C LEU A 242 14.57 -10.06 -3.93
N PRO A 243 14.87 -9.71 -2.66
CA PRO A 243 14.06 -10.10 -1.50
C PRO A 243 12.60 -9.66 -1.63
N THR A 244 12.34 -8.48 -2.19
CA THR A 244 10.99 -7.95 -2.43
C THR A 244 10.21 -8.77 -3.46
N CYS A 245 10.82 -9.14 -4.58
CA CYS A 245 10.21 -9.99 -5.60
C CYS A 245 10.04 -11.43 -5.09
N ALA A 246 11.02 -11.96 -4.36
CA ALA A 246 10.91 -13.25 -3.69
C ALA A 246 9.81 -13.23 -2.64
N ALA A 247 9.69 -12.15 -1.87
CA ALA A 247 8.60 -11.88 -0.94
C ALA A 247 7.24 -11.85 -1.63
N LEU A 248 7.11 -11.14 -2.75
CA LEU A 248 5.88 -11.09 -3.53
C LEU A 248 5.52 -12.45 -4.13
N ALA A 249 6.51 -13.23 -4.58
CA ALA A 249 6.31 -14.59 -5.08
C ALA A 249 5.91 -15.56 -3.95
N LEU A 250 6.57 -15.50 -2.80
CA LEU A 250 6.22 -16.25 -1.60
C LEU A 250 4.85 -15.83 -1.07
N LEU A 251 4.51 -14.55 -1.16
CA LEU A 251 3.19 -14.02 -0.85
C LEU A 251 2.15 -14.63 -1.77
N VAL A 252 2.31 -14.57 -3.10
CA VAL A 252 1.35 -15.17 -4.04
C VAL A 252 1.17 -16.67 -3.76
N ARG A 253 2.27 -17.38 -3.45
CA ARG A 253 2.20 -18.79 -3.02
C ARG A 253 1.47 -18.97 -1.70
N ALA A 254 1.72 -18.13 -0.70
CA ALA A 254 1.06 -18.17 0.60
C ALA A 254 -0.44 -17.80 0.50
N LEU A 255 -0.80 -16.80 -0.32
CA LEU A 255 -2.18 -16.42 -0.62
C LEU A 255 -2.93 -17.57 -1.31
N ALA A 256 -2.25 -18.33 -2.19
CA ALA A 256 -2.81 -19.50 -2.85
C ALA A 256 -2.91 -20.74 -1.94
N ALA A 257 -2.01 -20.87 -0.96
CA ALA A 257 -1.95 -22.00 -0.04
C ALA A 257 -2.69 -21.77 1.29
N ALA A 258 -3.22 -20.56 1.53
CA ALA A 258 -3.78 -20.15 2.82
C ALA A 258 -4.92 -21.10 3.26
N PRO A 259 -4.71 -21.88 4.33
CA PRO A 259 -5.79 -22.64 4.96
C PRO A 259 -6.84 -21.69 5.55
N ASP A 260 -8.06 -22.18 5.77
CA ASP A 260 -9.07 -21.48 6.56
C ASP A 260 -8.59 -21.33 8.02
N ARG A 261 -7.86 -20.24 8.31
CA ARG A 261 -7.24 -19.92 9.62
C ARG A 261 -8.15 -19.10 10.56
N VAL A 262 -9.46 -19.06 10.30
CA VAL A 262 -10.37 -18.06 10.90
C VAL A 262 -10.95 -18.56 12.24
N GLY A 263 -10.39 -18.10 13.36
CA GLY A 263 -11.17 -17.92 14.60
C GLY A 263 -10.53 -18.33 15.92
N ASP A 264 -9.23 -18.54 15.94
CA ASP A 264 -8.45 -18.34 17.16
C ASP A 264 -8.61 -16.87 17.63
N PRO A 265 -8.90 -16.61 18.92
CA PRO A 265 -9.05 -15.26 19.49
C PRO A 265 -7.90 -14.31 19.14
N LEU A 266 -6.66 -14.83 19.07
CA LEU A 266 -5.47 -14.10 18.65
C LEU A 266 -5.65 -13.55 17.23
N TRP A 267 -6.13 -14.38 16.29
CA TRP A 267 -6.33 -14.03 14.90
C TRP A 267 -7.53 -13.13 14.66
N ARG A 268 -8.58 -13.25 15.49
CA ARG A 268 -9.71 -12.31 15.48
C ARG A 268 -9.25 -10.93 15.93
N GLY A 269 -8.50 -10.88 17.02
CA GLY A 269 -7.87 -9.67 17.52
C GLY A 269 -6.89 -9.04 16.53
N LEU A 270 -6.04 -9.87 15.92
CA LEU A 270 -5.13 -9.47 14.85
C LEU A 270 -5.88 -8.96 13.62
N GLY A 271 -6.98 -9.58 13.22
CA GLY A 271 -7.80 -9.12 12.11
C GLY A 271 -8.49 -7.78 12.39
N GLU A 272 -8.91 -7.56 13.64
CA GLU A 272 -9.49 -6.29 14.09
C GLU A 272 -8.42 -5.20 14.20
N ALA A 273 -7.29 -5.50 14.82
CA ALA A 273 -6.15 -4.60 14.94
C ALA A 273 -5.52 -4.28 13.58
N ALA A 274 -5.41 -5.26 12.67
CA ALA A 274 -4.93 -5.06 11.29
C ALA A 274 -5.94 -4.25 10.48
N GLY A 275 -7.25 -4.47 10.65
CA GLY A 275 -8.27 -3.65 10.02
C GLY A 275 -8.20 -2.19 10.47
N VAL A 276 -8.03 -1.96 11.77
CA VAL A 276 -7.83 -0.62 12.34
C VAL A 276 -6.49 -0.02 11.90
N PHE A 277 -5.41 -0.81 11.89
CA PHE A 277 -4.09 -0.38 11.42
C PHE A 277 -4.12 0.00 9.94
N VAL A 278 -4.73 -0.79 9.06
CA VAL A 278 -4.86 -0.44 7.64
C VAL A 278 -5.69 0.84 7.46
N LEU A 279 -6.75 1.01 8.25
CA LEU A 279 -7.59 2.22 8.22
C LEU A 279 -6.87 3.46 8.76
N VAL A 280 -5.94 3.30 9.71
CA VAL A 280 -5.34 4.42 10.45
C VAL A 280 -3.88 4.68 10.06
N PHE A 281 -3.06 3.67 9.81
CA PHE A 281 -1.65 3.82 9.44
C PHE A 281 -1.45 4.24 7.99
N VAL A 282 -2.33 3.80 7.09
CA VAL A 282 -2.13 4.00 5.65
C VAL A 282 -2.44 5.43 5.20
N PRO A 283 -3.50 6.12 5.65
CA PRO A 283 -3.70 7.55 5.38
C PRO A 283 -2.59 8.44 5.97
N VAL A 284 -1.79 7.85 6.86
CA VAL A 284 -0.93 8.52 7.84
C VAL A 284 0.55 8.39 7.46
N SER A 285 0.95 7.26 6.91
CA SER A 285 2.29 7.04 6.36
C SER A 285 2.57 7.93 5.14
N ILE A 286 1.51 8.38 4.45
CA ILE A 286 1.61 9.25 3.28
C ILE A 286 2.10 10.65 3.71
N PRO A 287 1.44 11.44 4.60
CA PRO A 287 1.98 12.73 5.07
C PRO A 287 3.41 12.66 5.63
N LEU A 288 3.76 11.57 6.32
CA LEU A 288 5.12 11.32 6.82
C LEU A 288 6.15 11.17 5.68
N ARG A 289 5.72 10.59 4.55
CA ARG A 289 6.54 10.38 3.36
C ARG A 289 6.73 11.63 2.51
N TYR A 290 5.73 12.52 2.43
CA TYR A 290 5.83 13.79 1.72
C TYR A 290 6.49 14.89 2.57
N ALA A 291 7.17 14.51 3.67
CA ALA A 291 7.92 15.38 4.54
C ALA A 291 7.11 16.60 5.02
N TRP A 292 5.85 16.40 5.43
CA TRP A 292 5.10 17.45 6.11
C TRP A 292 5.83 17.77 7.42
N PRO A 293 6.64 18.85 7.49
CA PRO A 293 7.59 19.06 8.59
C PRO A 293 6.88 19.77 9.74
N HIS A 294 5.58 19.55 9.89
CA HIS A 294 4.75 20.17 10.90
C HIS A 294 4.67 19.18 12.07
N PRO A 295 5.47 19.35 13.13
CA PRO A 295 5.51 18.42 14.25
C PRO A 295 4.14 18.21 14.90
N VAL A 296 3.24 19.19 14.79
CA VAL A 296 1.84 19.09 15.23
C VAL A 296 1.06 18.03 14.44
N ALA A 297 1.21 17.99 13.10
CA ALA A 297 0.56 16.98 12.28
C ALA A 297 1.07 15.59 12.64
N GLN A 298 2.39 15.43 12.83
CA GLN A 298 3.03 14.18 13.26
C GLN A 298 2.62 13.76 14.69
N GLY A 299 2.40 14.71 15.60
CA GLY A 299 1.89 14.45 16.95
C GLY A 299 0.44 13.97 16.95
N LEU A 300 -0.44 14.67 16.21
CA LEU A 300 -1.83 14.25 16.02
C LEU A 300 -1.92 12.86 15.36
N LEU A 301 -0.97 12.58 14.47
CA LEU A 301 -0.83 11.29 13.80
C LEU A 301 -0.50 10.15 14.75
N ALA A 302 0.52 10.35 15.59
CA ALA A 302 0.92 9.40 16.61
C ALA A 302 -0.22 9.17 17.61
N LEU A 303 -0.97 10.23 17.95
CA LEU A 303 -2.15 10.14 18.82
C LEU A 303 -3.31 9.37 18.17
N LEU A 304 -3.56 9.55 16.88
CA LEU A 304 -4.60 8.81 16.16
C LEU A 304 -4.24 7.32 16.02
N VAL A 305 -3.00 7.00 15.65
CA VAL A 305 -2.50 5.61 15.58
C VAL A 305 -2.50 4.99 16.97
N GLY A 306 -1.94 5.67 17.97
CA GLY A 306 -1.89 5.23 19.35
C GLY A 306 -3.29 5.01 19.92
N GLY A 307 -4.21 5.96 19.71
CA GLY A 307 -5.60 5.88 20.15
C GLY A 307 -6.38 4.77 19.47
N ALA A 308 -6.13 4.50 18.18
CA ALA A 308 -6.76 3.41 17.45
C ALA A 308 -6.24 2.03 17.89
N VAL A 309 -4.94 1.91 18.13
CA VAL A 309 -4.33 0.72 18.75
C VAL A 309 -4.89 0.53 20.16
N LEU A 310 -4.95 1.57 20.99
CA LEU A 310 -5.54 1.53 22.32
C LEU A 310 -7.00 1.08 22.27
N PHE A 311 -7.79 1.66 21.36
CA PHE A 311 -9.20 1.31 21.18
C PHE A 311 -9.37 -0.16 20.78
N ALA A 312 -8.58 -0.65 19.81
CA ALA A 312 -8.59 -2.07 19.44
C ALA A 312 -8.23 -2.97 20.62
N LEU A 313 -7.17 -2.62 21.38
CA LEU A 313 -6.74 -3.36 22.56
C LEU A 313 -7.79 -3.34 23.68
N THR A 314 -8.48 -2.21 23.90
CA THR A 314 -9.56 -2.11 24.92
C THR A 314 -10.80 -2.91 24.55
N ARG A 315 -11.08 -3.09 23.25
CA ARG A 315 -12.19 -3.92 22.75
C ARG A 315 -11.89 -5.43 22.82
N MET A 316 -10.63 -5.83 22.86
CA MET A 316 -10.21 -7.23 22.93
C MET A 316 -10.34 -7.88 24.34
N GLU A 317 -10.98 -7.20 25.30
CA GLU A 317 -11.44 -7.66 26.63
C GLU A 317 -10.55 -7.42 27.88
N ARG A 318 -11.21 -6.83 28.90
CA ARG A 318 -11.06 -6.79 30.38
C ARG A 318 -9.70 -6.70 31.08
N ARG A 319 -8.55 -6.85 30.42
CA ARG A 319 -7.22 -6.65 31.04
C ARG A 319 -6.55 -5.38 30.54
N LEU A 320 -7.24 -4.27 30.82
CA LEU A 320 -6.79 -2.90 30.58
C LEU A 320 -5.31 -2.64 30.96
N PRO A 321 -4.75 -3.19 32.06
CA PRO A 321 -3.35 -2.89 32.44
C PRO A 321 -2.30 -3.46 31.50
N HIS A 322 -2.51 -4.68 30.97
CA HIS A 322 -1.58 -5.30 30.02
C HIS A 322 -1.74 -4.70 28.62
N ALA A 323 -2.97 -4.41 28.21
CA ALA A 323 -3.26 -3.67 27.00
C ALA A 323 -2.62 -2.27 27.02
N LEU A 324 -2.70 -1.57 28.16
CA LEU A 324 -2.03 -0.29 28.38
C LEU A 324 -0.50 -0.45 28.38
N GLY A 325 0.07 -1.45 29.06
CA GLY A 325 1.52 -1.68 29.06
C GLY A 325 2.09 -1.99 27.68
N VAL A 326 1.42 -2.85 26.91
CA VAL A 326 1.81 -3.17 25.53
C VAL A 326 1.57 -1.98 24.60
N GLY A 327 0.44 -1.28 24.74
CA GLY A 327 0.14 -0.08 23.97
C GLY A 327 1.10 1.06 24.25
N LEU A 328 1.48 1.27 25.51
CA LEU A 328 2.45 2.28 25.95
C LEU A 328 3.86 1.89 25.50
N GLY A 329 4.24 0.61 25.61
CA GLY A 329 5.52 0.09 25.11
C GLY A 329 5.64 0.19 23.59
N LEU A 330 4.57 -0.09 22.84
CA LEU A 330 4.48 0.11 21.39
C LEU A 330 4.57 1.59 21.03
N THR A 331 3.88 2.45 21.79
CA THR A 331 3.90 3.89 21.58
C THR A 331 5.30 4.43 21.84
N LEU A 332 5.91 4.09 22.98
CA LEU A 332 7.27 4.50 23.37
C LEU A 332 8.32 3.94 22.41
N ALA A 333 8.25 2.67 21.99
CA ALA A 333 9.16 2.13 20.98
C ALA A 333 8.98 2.82 19.61
N ALA A 334 7.75 3.17 19.24
CA ALA A 334 7.51 4.00 18.06
C ALA A 334 8.02 5.44 18.24
N THR A 335 7.98 6.01 19.45
CA THR A 335 8.45 7.39 19.73
C THR A 335 9.96 7.48 19.88
N ASP A 336 10.61 6.56 20.59
CA ASP A 336 12.07 6.46 20.74
C ASP A 336 12.73 5.97 19.46
N GLY A 337 12.10 5.05 18.72
CA GLY A 337 12.50 4.74 17.34
C GLY A 337 12.34 5.94 16.40
N PHE A 338 11.36 6.83 16.64
CA PHE A 338 11.23 8.10 15.94
C PHE A 338 12.35 9.07 16.30
N GLY A 339 12.65 9.23 17.60
CA GLY A 339 13.61 10.18 18.14
C GLY A 339 15.06 9.79 17.87
N ALA A 340 15.46 8.55 18.14
CA ALA A 340 16.84 8.09 17.92
C ALA A 340 17.24 8.07 16.43
N LEU A 341 16.27 7.84 15.53
CA LEU A 341 16.51 7.82 14.08
C LEU A 341 16.32 9.20 13.43
N SER A 342 15.73 10.19 14.12
CA SER A 342 15.66 11.58 13.62
C SER A 342 17.01 12.30 13.55
N GLY A 343 18.08 11.75 14.14
CA GLY A 343 19.46 12.20 13.89
C GLY A 343 20.04 11.71 12.56
N ALA A 344 19.60 10.54 12.06
CA ALA A 344 20.04 9.94 10.79
C ALA A 344 19.21 10.40 9.56
N TRP A 345 18.21 11.27 9.80
CA TRP A 345 17.28 11.85 8.83
C TRP A 345 17.95 12.55 7.64
N LEU A 346 19.21 12.97 7.82
CA LEU A 346 19.95 13.75 6.82
C LEU A 346 20.64 12.91 5.74
N ALA A 347 20.76 11.60 5.92
CA ALA A 347 21.52 10.75 5.00
C ALA A 347 20.64 9.84 4.14
N TRP A 348 19.65 9.12 4.70
CA TRP A 348 18.87 8.10 3.98
C TRP A 348 17.45 7.88 4.57
N PRO A 349 16.46 8.72 4.22
CA PRO A 349 15.09 8.65 4.77
C PRO A 349 14.38 7.29 4.56
N ASP A 350 14.72 6.58 3.47
CA ASP A 350 13.97 5.41 2.99
C ASP A 350 14.35 4.08 3.68
N LEU A 351 15.64 3.89 4.00
CA LEU A 351 16.11 2.77 4.84
C LEU A 351 15.54 2.86 6.25
N LEU A 352 15.34 4.09 6.74
CA LEU A 352 14.67 4.36 8.00
C LEU A 352 13.21 3.91 7.99
N MET A 353 12.50 4.11 6.87
CA MET A 353 11.09 3.73 6.74
C MET A 353 10.93 2.20 6.71
N LEU A 354 11.85 1.50 6.04
CA LEU A 354 11.95 0.04 6.05
C LEU A 354 12.32 -0.49 7.45
N ALA A 355 13.29 0.12 8.12
CA ALA A 355 13.66 -0.22 9.50
C ALA A 355 12.52 0.03 10.48
N ARG A 356 11.77 1.14 10.32
CA ARG A 356 10.58 1.47 11.14
C ARG A 356 9.42 0.51 10.91
N GLY A 357 9.15 0.15 9.65
CA GLY A 357 8.17 -0.89 9.32
C GLY A 357 8.58 -2.25 9.90
N GLY A 358 9.86 -2.59 9.82
CA GLY A 358 10.44 -3.80 10.42
C GLY A 358 10.38 -3.81 11.95
N LEU A 359 10.68 -2.68 12.60
CA LEU A 359 10.61 -2.53 14.06
C LEU A 359 9.16 -2.62 14.55
N PHE A 360 8.24 -1.95 13.86
CA PHE A 360 6.81 -2.03 14.14
C PHE A 360 6.32 -3.48 14.02
N LEU A 361 6.69 -4.17 12.94
CA LEU A 361 6.35 -5.57 12.72
C LEU A 361 6.98 -6.49 13.79
N ALA A 362 8.24 -6.28 14.16
CA ALA A 362 8.91 -7.04 15.20
C ALA A 362 8.25 -6.84 16.57
N THR A 363 7.85 -5.60 16.89
CA THR A 363 7.16 -5.29 18.13
C THR A 363 5.74 -5.88 18.14
N TRP A 364 5.10 -5.90 16.97
CA TRP A 364 3.83 -6.59 16.77
C TRP A 364 3.97 -8.11 16.95
N ILE A 365 5.01 -8.74 16.38
CA ILE A 365 5.33 -10.16 16.59
C ILE A 365 5.53 -10.45 18.09
N ALA A 366 6.31 -9.62 18.77
CA ALA A 366 6.59 -9.79 20.19
C ALA A 366 5.33 -9.67 21.06
N ALA A 367 4.44 -8.73 20.76
CA ALA A 367 3.16 -8.58 21.46
C ALA A 367 2.25 -9.81 21.27
N VAL A 368 2.19 -10.33 20.05
CA VAL A 368 1.43 -11.55 19.71
C VAL A 368 2.01 -12.78 20.39
N ALA A 369 3.33 -12.92 20.39
CA ALA A 369 4.04 -14.03 21.05
C ALA A 369 3.82 -13.99 22.57
N ALA A 370 3.99 -12.82 23.20
CA ALA A 370 3.74 -12.63 24.63
C ALA A 370 2.28 -12.94 25.01
N TRP A 371 1.31 -12.54 24.18
CA TRP A 371 -0.09 -12.89 24.39
C TRP A 371 -0.35 -14.40 24.31
N SER A 372 0.25 -15.08 23.32
CA SER A 372 0.09 -16.53 23.14
C SER A 372 0.73 -17.38 24.25
N ALA A 373 1.73 -16.83 24.95
CA ALA A 373 2.36 -17.47 26.10
C ALA A 373 1.46 -17.46 27.35
N VAL A 374 0.49 -16.54 27.42
CA VAL A 374 -0.50 -16.49 28.51
C VAL A 374 -1.66 -17.42 28.16
N ARG A 375 -1.44 -18.74 28.29
CA ARG A 375 -2.55 -19.70 28.17
C ARG A 375 -3.50 -19.55 29.36
N PRO A 376 -4.82 -19.45 29.13
CA PRO A 376 -5.80 -19.70 30.19
C PRO A 376 -5.79 -21.21 30.47
N GLY A 377 -5.03 -21.65 31.48
CA GLY A 377 -4.97 -23.08 31.81
C GLY A 377 -3.96 -23.53 32.85
N ASP A 378 -2.96 -22.74 33.23
CA ASP A 378 -2.17 -23.06 34.43
C ASP A 378 -2.80 -22.36 35.64
N PRO A 379 -3.28 -23.13 36.65
CA PRO A 379 -3.83 -22.58 37.88
C PRO A 379 -2.82 -21.77 38.69
#